data_AF-A0A4R9VYU7-F1
#
_entry.id   AF-A0A4R9VYU7-F1
#
_cell.length_a   1.000
_cell.length_b   1.000
_cell.length_c   1.000
_cell.angle_alpha   90.00
_cell.angle_beta   90.00
_cell.angle_gamma   90.00
#
_symmetry.space_group_name_H-M   'P 1'
#
loop_
_entity.id
_entity.type
_entity.pdbx_description
1 polymer ?
#
loop_
_entity_poly.entity_id
_entity_poly.type
_entity_poly.pdbx_seq_one_letter_code
_entity_poly.pdbx_strand_id
1 'polypeptide(L)'
;MAKLIKYVADLVGIDHVGLGVDSVIDPDEIVKLSKIYPATWPNVTLAEQRKKVFAQPEQLPRLTEELLRSFSEDDVLKILGGNFERVAAQVWH
;
A
#
# COMPACT_ATOMS: atom_id res chain seq x y z
N MET A 1 5.95 6.27 6.63
CA MET A 1 5.87 5.26 5.55
C MET A 1 7.27 4.87 5.06
N ALA A 2 8.11 5.79 4.54
CA ALA A 2 9.49 5.48 4.12
C ALA A 2 10.35 4.74 5.16
N LYS A 3 10.30 5.13 6.45
CA LYS A 3 11.02 4.42 7.53
C LYS A 3 10.59 2.95 7.70
N LEU A 4 9.30 2.66 7.53
CA LEU A 4 8.79 1.29 7.62
C LEU A 4 9.26 0.47 6.40
N ILE A 5 9.25 1.09 5.22
CA ILE A 5 9.78 0.48 3.98
C ILE A 5 11.27 0.15 4.16
N LYS A 6 12.06 1.08 4.71
CA LYS A 6 13.47 0.85 5.04
C LYS A 6 13.67 -0.30 6.01
N TYR A 7 12.90 -0.33 7.10
CA TYR A 7 12.95 -1.43 8.05
C TYR A 7 12.66 -2.79 7.41
N VAL A 8 11.62 -2.87 6.56
CA VAL A 8 11.30 -4.11 5.85
C VAL A 8 12.41 -4.47 4.87
N ALA A 9 12.92 -3.52 4.09
CA ALA A 9 14.04 -3.76 3.17
C ALA A 9 15.30 -4.26 3.89
N ASP A 10 15.58 -3.78 5.11
CA ASP A 10 16.69 -4.27 5.93
C ASP A 10 16.51 -5.71 6.41
N LEU A 11 15.26 -6.18 6.55
CA LEU A 11 14.94 -7.54 6.95
C LEU A 11 14.93 -8.53 5.78
N VAL A 12 14.34 -8.14 4.66
CA VAL A 12 14.04 -9.08 3.55
C VAL A 12 14.87 -8.84 2.29
N GLY A 13 15.67 -7.77 2.25
CA GLY A 13 16.42 -7.34 1.06
C GLY A 13 15.56 -6.51 0.11
N ILE A 14 16.19 -5.55 -0.58
CA ILE A 14 15.50 -4.58 -1.43
C ILE A 14 14.74 -5.22 -2.60
N ASP A 15 15.20 -6.36 -3.11
CA ASP A 15 14.54 -7.09 -4.21
C ASP A 15 13.25 -7.80 -3.78
N HIS A 16 12.86 -7.71 -2.50
CA HIS A 16 11.70 -8.39 -1.93
C HIS A 16 10.69 -7.41 -1.31
N VAL A 17 10.77 -6.11 -1.65
CA VAL A 17 9.88 -5.07 -1.12
C VAL A 17 9.08 -4.41 -2.24
N GLY A 18 7.78 -4.21 -2.01
CA GLY A 18 6.90 -3.45 -2.92
C GLY A 18 5.92 -2.58 -2.15
N LEU A 19 5.15 -1.76 -2.87
CA LEU A 19 4.11 -0.91 -2.30
C LEU A 19 2.72 -1.53 -2.42
N GLY A 20 2.00 -1.58 -1.30
CA GLY A 20 0.57 -1.89 -1.23
C GLY A 20 -0.10 -0.87 -0.31
N VAL A 21 -0.71 0.16 -0.90
CA VAL A 21 -1.25 1.31 -0.15
C VAL A 21 -2.66 1.08 0.40
N ASP A 22 -3.35 0.03 -0.05
CA ASP A 22 -4.72 -0.31 0.35
C ASP A 22 -5.68 0.90 0.21
N SER A 23 -5.62 1.53 -0.97
CA SER A 23 -6.38 2.74 -1.27
C SER A 23 -7.86 2.42 -1.48
N VAL A 24 -8.71 3.24 -0.86
CA VAL A 24 -10.15 3.27 -1.08
C VAL A 24 -10.48 4.62 -1.68
N ILE A 25 -10.81 4.62 -2.98
CA ILE A 25 -11.06 5.83 -3.78
C ILE A 25 -12.41 6.45 -3.41
N ASP A 26 -13.42 5.63 -3.11
CA ASP A 26 -14.70 6.05 -2.55
C ASP A 26 -14.87 5.53 -1.11
N PRO A 27 -14.52 6.33 -0.08
CA PRO A 27 -14.66 5.90 1.31
C PRO A 27 -16.11 5.60 1.73
N ASP A 28 -17.11 6.20 1.08
CA ASP A 28 -18.52 5.90 1.36
C ASP A 28 -18.91 4.50 0.88
N GLU A 29 -18.19 3.96 -0.11
CA GLU A 29 -18.38 2.59 -0.58
C GLU A 29 -18.15 1.57 0.54
N ILE A 30 -17.16 1.77 1.40
CA ILE A 30 -16.92 0.88 2.56
C ILE A 30 -18.10 0.87 3.53
N VAL A 31 -18.73 2.02 3.75
CA VAL A 31 -19.92 2.11 4.63
C VAL A 31 -21.10 1.39 3.98
N LYS A 32 -21.27 1.54 2.67
CA LYS A 32 -22.31 0.85 1.90
C LYS A 32 -22.09 -0.67 1.93
N LEU A 33 -20.88 -1.13 1.63
CA LEU A 33 -20.51 -2.55 1.65
C LEU A 33 -20.66 -3.16 3.04
N SER A 34 -20.35 -2.41 4.10
CA SER A 34 -20.54 -2.89 5.49
C SER A 34 -22.00 -3.12 5.86
N LYS A 35 -22.94 -2.39 5.22
CA LYS A 35 -24.38 -2.62 5.39
C LYS A 35 -24.88 -3.84 4.60
N ILE A 36 -24.35 -4.02 3.39
CA ILE A 36 -24.73 -5.14 2.50
C ILE A 36 -24.15 -6.46 3.02
N TYR A 37 -22.91 -6.43 3.52
CA TYR A 37 -22.15 -7.60 3.96
C TYR A 37 -21.70 -7.45 5.44
N PRO A 38 -22.63 -7.48 6.40
CA PRO A 38 -22.31 -7.28 7.81
C PRO A 38 -21.37 -8.35 8.37
N ALA A 39 -21.35 -9.55 7.78
CA ALA A 39 -20.46 -10.64 8.18
C ALA A 39 -18.99 -10.41 7.78
N THR A 40 -18.70 -9.50 6.84
CA THR A 40 -17.31 -9.20 6.40
C THR A 40 -16.54 -8.42 7.46
N TRP A 41 -17.23 -7.54 8.21
CA TRP A 41 -16.65 -6.74 9.30
C TRP A 41 -17.54 -6.80 10.55
N PRO A 42 -17.68 -7.98 11.19
CA PRO A 42 -18.67 -8.20 12.24
C PRO A 42 -18.39 -7.39 13.52
N ASN A 43 -17.14 -6.96 13.71
CA ASN A 43 -16.66 -6.27 14.90
C ASN A 43 -16.37 -4.77 14.67
N VAL A 44 -16.91 -4.17 13.60
CA VAL A 44 -16.69 -2.76 13.28
C VAL A 44 -18.03 -2.07 13.06
N THR A 45 -18.31 -1.03 13.83
CA THR A 45 -19.50 -0.21 13.65
C THR A 45 -19.39 0.66 12.40
N LEU A 46 -20.52 1.09 11.84
CA LEU A 46 -20.53 2.00 10.68
C LEU A 46 -19.87 3.35 11.00
N ALA A 47 -19.97 3.82 12.24
CA ALA A 47 -19.32 5.04 12.69
C ALA A 47 -17.78 4.89 12.71
N GLU A 48 -17.27 3.72 13.07
CA GLU A 48 -15.84 3.40 13.01
C GLU A 48 -15.36 3.26 11.55
N GLN A 49 -16.15 2.63 10.67
CA GLN A 49 -15.83 2.55 9.24
C GLN A 49 -15.64 3.95 8.63
N ARG A 50 -16.51 4.91 8.96
CA ARG A 50 -16.41 6.31 8.47
C ARG A 50 -15.16 7.06 8.93
N LYS A 51 -14.54 6.63 10.03
CA LYS A 51 -13.33 7.29 10.57
C LYS A 51 -12.04 6.76 9.95
N LYS A 52 -12.11 5.69 9.14
CA LYS A 52 -10.94 5.13 8.49
C LYS A 52 -10.36 6.12 7.50
N VAL A 53 -9.04 6.28 7.56
CA VAL A 53 -8.28 7.12 6.64
C VAL A 53 -7.47 6.19 5.76
N PHE A 54 -7.71 6.24 4.45
CA PHE A 54 -7.02 5.43 3.46
C PHE A 54 -5.94 6.25 2.77
N ALA A 55 -4.81 5.61 2.46
CA ALA A 55 -3.80 6.25 1.65
C ALA A 55 -4.37 6.54 0.26
N GLN A 56 -4.15 7.75 -0.23
CA GLN A 56 -4.64 8.20 -1.53
C GLN A 56 -3.49 8.15 -2.56
N PRO A 57 -3.77 7.83 -3.84
CA PRO A 57 -2.75 7.77 -4.89
C PRO A 57 -1.90 9.05 -5.02
N GLU A 58 -2.50 10.21 -4.76
CA GLU A 58 -1.86 11.53 -4.81
C GLU A 58 -0.76 11.71 -3.75
N GLN A 59 -0.69 10.80 -2.76
CA GLN A 59 0.38 10.80 -1.77
C GLN A 59 1.66 10.10 -2.27
N LEU A 60 1.59 9.35 -3.38
CA LEU A 60 2.73 8.59 -3.93
C LEU A 60 3.90 9.48 -4.37
N PRO A 61 3.72 10.66 -5.02
CA PRO A 61 4.83 11.55 -5.35
C PRO A 61 5.61 11.98 -4.11
N ARG A 62 4.92 12.41 -3.05
CA ARG A 62 5.55 12.79 -1.78
C ARG A 62 6.25 11.59 -1.11
N LEU A 63 5.65 10.39 -1.17
CA LEU A 63 6.31 9.18 -0.69
C LEU A 63 7.60 8.90 -1.47
N THR A 64 7.59 9.10 -2.79
CA THR A 64 8.75 8.91 -3.66
C THR A 64 9.88 9.85 -3.28
N GLU A 65 9.59 11.14 -3.07
CA GLU A 65 10.56 12.12 -2.56
C GLU A 65 11.17 11.70 -1.23
N GLU A 66 10.35 11.17 -0.30
CA GLU A 66 10.84 10.69 1.00
C GLU A 66 11.69 9.41 0.87
N LEU A 67 11.38 8.52 -0.07
CA LEU A 67 12.17 7.32 -0.33
C LEU A 67 13.55 7.67 -0.92
N LEU A 68 13.62 8.65 -1.81
CA LEU A 68 14.88 9.14 -2.39
C LEU A 68 15.86 9.70 -1.34
N ARG A 69 15.40 10.02 -0.14
CA ARG A 69 16.28 10.41 0.99
C ARG A 69 17.00 9.22 1.64
N SER A 70 16.57 7.98 1.39
CA SER A 70 17.05 6.78 2.10
C SER A 70 17.45 5.62 1.18
N PHE A 71 17.20 5.75 -0.12
CA PHE A 71 17.41 4.73 -1.13
C PHE A 71 18.03 5.34 -2.39
N SER A 72 18.72 4.52 -3.19
CA SER A 72 19.15 4.91 -4.54
C SER A 72 17.93 5.01 -5.47
N GLU A 73 18.07 5.71 -6.60
CA GLU A 73 17.00 5.77 -7.61
C GLU A 73 16.60 4.38 -8.11
N ASP A 74 17.56 3.49 -8.34
CA ASP A 74 17.32 2.11 -8.76
C ASP A 74 16.51 1.34 -7.71
N ASP A 75 16.84 1.51 -6.42
CA ASP A 75 16.08 0.89 -5.32
C ASP A 75 14.66 1.44 -5.21
N VAL A 76 14.48 2.75 -5.45
CA VAL A 76 13.15 3.36 -5.47
C VAL A 76 12.31 2.79 -6.62
N LEU A 77 12.87 2.63 -7.82
CA LEU A 77 12.17 2.02 -8.95
C LEU A 77 11.73 0.57 -8.66
N LYS A 78 12.57 -0.20 -7.97
CA LYS A 78 12.20 -1.54 -7.49
C LYS A 78 11.00 -1.51 -6.56
N ILE A 79 11.02 -0.61 -5.55
CA ILE A 79 9.93 -0.45 -4.57
C ILE A 79 8.62 -0.02 -5.24
N LEU A 80 8.69 0.94 -6.18
CA LEU A 80 7.51 1.52 -6.84
C LEU A 80 6.78 0.54 -7.75
N GLY A 81 7.46 -0.50 -8.24
CA GLY A 81 6.80 -1.51 -9.07
C GLY A 81 7.73 -2.54 -9.69
N GLY A 82 9.03 -2.24 -9.86
CA GLY A 82 9.96 -3.13 -10.55
C GLY A 82 10.05 -4.54 -9.92
N ASN A 83 9.94 -4.63 -8.59
CA ASN A 83 9.91 -5.93 -7.91
C ASN A 83 8.64 -6.73 -8.20
N PHE A 84 7.48 -6.07 -8.22
CA PHE A 84 6.22 -6.72 -8.58
C PHE A 84 6.22 -7.14 -10.05
N GLU A 85 6.73 -6.30 -10.95
CA GLU A 85 6.89 -6.63 -12.38
C GLU A 85 7.76 -7.87 -12.57
N ARG A 86 8.92 -7.94 -11.90
CA ARG A 86 9.79 -9.13 -11.92
C ARG A 86 9.06 -10.37 -11.45
N VAL A 87 8.32 -10.30 -10.34
CA VAL A 87 7.57 -11.45 -9.79
C VAL A 87 6.46 -11.87 -10.76
N ALA A 88 5.69 -10.92 -11.29
CA ALA A 88 4.64 -11.17 -12.26
C ALA A 88 5.16 -11.92 -13.50
N ALA A 89 6.29 -11.46 -14.06
CA ALA A 89 6.95 -12.12 -15.19
C ALA A 89 7.38 -13.57 -14.88
N GLN A 90 7.62 -13.90 -13.61
CA GLN A 90 8.03 -15.23 -13.15
C GLN A 90 6.87 -16.16 -12.80
N VAL A 91 5.63 -15.69 -12.68
CA VAL A 91 4.51 -16.54 -12.20
C VAL A 91 3.28 -16.51 -13.09
N TRP A 92 3.18 -15.59 -14.05
CA TRP A 92 2.03 -15.49 -14.98
C TRP A 92 2.26 -16.24 -16.30
N HIS A 93 2.53 -17.54 -16.21
CA HIS A 93 2.52 -18.46 -17.35
C HIS A 93 1.21 -19.23 -17.44
#